data_AF-A0A131XQ05-F1
#
_entry.id   AF-A0A131XQ05-F1
#
_cell.length_a   1.000
_cell.length_b   1.000
_cell.length_c   1.000
_cell.angle_alpha   90.00
_cell.angle_beta   90.00
_cell.angle_gamma   90.00
#
_symmetry.space_group_name_H-M   'P 1'
#
loop_
_entity.id
_entity.type
_entity.pdbx_description
1 polymer ?
#
loop_
_entity_poly.entity_id
_entity_poly.type
_entity_poly.pdbx_seq_one_letter_code
_entity_poly.pdbx_strand_id
1 'polypeptide(L)'
;PKQQETLLALYYKFKELSYAGRREKVLHKYFPSYLRRLGGNKRHSSLDAELLSSLVECLSQDEQTYRVWRSTHYQLQLVPSRLLIQHLEHQWQLMPRRSQALLRETLASFALPNPSAKPSAEADETCRQSQILLKKMSGRGFPWFLVLVTLAAAVGALVVWDVQGSFQRSRTRQLLKDAGLLSHLEPAIAKGAVYWQDGLSWVGTQAPRLYKRACEQFGPTLDAAWVQALASAAWAWDRAAPARDWLCKQGLPLLQWGDEWVPFCAATVLRAAHEAWATVGVGVSWLLTNLLTGAQLTSAWLTQNVLTGAWSPEKLQGHASDLAATFQGYA
;
A
#
# COMPACT_ATOMS: atom_id res chain seq x y z
N PRO A 1 -25.86 19.22 -34.32
CA PRO A 1 -24.54 19.43 -33.68
C PRO A 1 -24.52 20.56 -32.62
N LYS A 2 -24.72 21.84 -32.97
CA LYS A 2 -24.60 22.97 -32.02
C LYS A 2 -25.55 22.91 -30.80
N GLN A 3 -26.80 22.44 -30.99
CA GLN A 3 -27.75 22.31 -29.87
C GLN A 3 -27.37 21.17 -28.90
N GLN A 4 -26.80 20.07 -29.38
CA GLN A 4 -26.31 18.99 -28.51
C GLN A 4 -25.11 19.45 -27.69
N GLU A 5 -24.16 20.19 -28.28
CA GLU A 5 -23.01 20.75 -27.55
C GLU A 5 -23.46 21.74 -26.48
N THR A 6 -24.47 22.57 -26.77
CA THR A 6 -25.04 23.51 -25.80
C THR A 6 -25.74 22.77 -24.66
N LEU A 7 -26.48 21.70 -24.96
CA LEU A 7 -27.13 20.85 -23.95
C LEU A 7 -26.12 20.08 -23.09
N LEU A 8 -25.01 19.61 -23.67
CA LEU A 8 -23.92 18.96 -22.92
C LEU A 8 -23.18 19.95 -22.01
N ALA A 9 -22.93 21.17 -22.47
CA ALA A 9 -22.34 22.22 -21.65
C ALA A 9 -23.26 22.63 -20.48
N LEU A 10 -24.58 22.65 -20.72
CA LEU A 10 -25.57 22.90 -19.68
C LEU A 10 -25.74 21.70 -18.75
N TYR A 11 -25.60 20.48 -19.25
CA TYR A 11 -25.70 19.25 -18.45
C TYR A 11 -24.70 19.25 -17.29
N TYR A 12 -23.44 19.64 -17.52
CA TYR A 12 -22.44 19.70 -16.45
C TYR A 12 -22.85 20.69 -15.34
N LYS A 13 -23.37 21.87 -15.73
CA LYS A 13 -23.88 22.87 -14.79
C LYS A 13 -25.12 22.37 -14.04
N PHE A 14 -26.05 21.70 -14.72
CA PHE A 14 -27.22 21.10 -14.07
C PHE A 14 -26.86 19.95 -13.14
N LYS A 15 -25.87 19.11 -13.52
CA LYS A 15 -25.33 18.03 -12.68
C LYS A 15 -24.74 18.62 -11.39
N GLU A 16 -23.92 19.67 -11.51
CA GLU A 16 -23.34 20.37 -10.37
C GLU A 16 -24.40 21.02 -9.46
N LEU A 17 -25.41 21.68 -10.04
CA LEU A 17 -26.52 22.26 -9.29
C LEU A 17 -27.37 21.18 -8.58
N SER A 18 -27.57 20.03 -9.22
CA SER A 18 -28.34 18.92 -8.65
C SER A 18 -27.70 18.33 -7.39
N TYR A 19 -26.38 18.46 -7.24
CA TYR A 19 -25.65 18.02 -6.05
C TYR A 19 -25.64 19.05 -4.92
N ALA A 20 -26.31 20.20 -5.10
CA ALA A 20 -26.54 21.23 -4.10
C ALA A 20 -25.29 21.67 -3.31
N GLY A 21 -24.12 21.64 -3.96
CA GLY A 21 -22.83 22.00 -3.35
C GLY A 21 -22.34 21.07 -2.22
N ARG A 22 -23.01 19.94 -1.95
CA ARG A 22 -22.65 18.96 -0.90
C ARG A 22 -22.47 17.56 -1.48
N ARG A 23 -21.52 17.43 -2.41
CA ARG A 23 -21.23 16.20 -3.16
C ARG A 23 -20.98 15.01 -2.22
N GLU A 24 -20.20 15.20 -1.15
CA GLU A 24 -19.84 14.16 -0.17
C GLU A 24 -21.01 13.50 0.58
N LYS A 25 -22.21 14.09 0.62
CA LYS A 25 -23.33 13.62 1.46
C LYS A 25 -24.61 13.29 0.69
N VAL A 26 -24.63 13.45 -0.62
CA VAL A 26 -25.86 13.28 -1.43
C VAL A 26 -25.65 12.29 -2.58
N LEU A 27 -24.42 12.04 -3.01
CA LEU A 27 -24.10 11.17 -4.15
C LEU A 27 -24.63 9.73 -3.97
N HIS A 28 -24.59 9.18 -2.75
CA HIS A 28 -25.17 7.86 -2.46
C HIS A 28 -26.68 7.74 -2.78
N LYS A 29 -27.44 8.84 -2.81
CA LYS A 29 -28.87 8.83 -3.16
C LYS A 29 -29.11 8.67 -4.66
N TYR A 30 -28.20 9.20 -5.48
CA TYR A 30 -28.29 9.10 -6.95
C TYR A 30 -27.69 7.80 -7.49
N PHE A 31 -26.78 7.18 -6.73
CA PHE A 31 -26.08 5.97 -7.14
C PHE A 31 -27.01 4.81 -7.58
N PRO A 32 -28.06 4.43 -6.83
CA PRO A 32 -28.98 3.37 -7.29
C PRO A 32 -29.69 3.70 -8.59
N SER A 33 -30.03 4.98 -8.81
CA SER A 33 -30.69 5.43 -10.02
C SER A 33 -29.76 5.38 -11.23
N TYR A 34 -28.48 5.73 -11.08
CA TYR A 34 -27.48 5.59 -12.13
C TYR A 34 -27.21 4.12 -12.44
N LEU A 35 -27.06 3.29 -11.41
CA LEU A 35 -26.80 1.86 -11.56
C LEU A 35 -27.97 1.14 -12.26
N ARG A 36 -29.23 1.48 -11.96
CA ARG A 36 -30.41 0.91 -12.63
C ARG A 36 -30.48 1.25 -14.12
N ARG A 37 -29.96 2.41 -14.53
CA ARG A 37 -30.00 2.88 -15.92
C ARG A 37 -28.88 2.29 -16.77
N LEU A 38 -27.81 1.82 -16.14
CA LEU A 38 -26.65 1.22 -16.80
C LEU A 38 -27.03 -0.10 -17.47
N GLY A 39 -26.79 -0.23 -18.78
CA GLY A 39 -27.10 -1.42 -19.57
C GLY A 39 -28.56 -1.55 -20.05
N GLY A 40 -29.45 -0.62 -19.67
CA GLY A 40 -30.85 -0.61 -20.13
C GLY A 40 -31.05 -0.03 -21.54
N ASN A 41 -30.12 0.81 -22.01
CA ASN A 41 -30.25 1.53 -23.27
C ASN A 41 -29.25 1.03 -24.31
N LYS A 42 -29.61 -0.03 -25.06
CA LYS A 42 -28.83 -0.61 -26.18
C LYS A 42 -28.44 0.37 -27.32
N ARG A 43 -28.71 1.68 -27.21
CA ARG A 43 -28.56 2.67 -28.30
C ARG A 43 -27.53 3.78 -28.07
N HIS A 44 -26.93 3.96 -26.87
CA HIS A 44 -26.00 5.08 -26.63
C HIS A 44 -24.78 4.73 -25.76
N SER A 45 -23.70 4.25 -26.39
CA SER A 45 -22.41 3.97 -25.74
C SER A 45 -21.82 5.19 -24.99
N SER A 46 -22.09 6.41 -25.45
CA SER A 46 -21.65 7.64 -24.77
C SER A 46 -22.34 7.87 -23.43
N LEU A 47 -23.62 7.49 -23.31
CA LEU A 47 -24.39 7.65 -22.07
C LEU A 47 -23.96 6.63 -21.01
N ASP A 48 -23.66 5.40 -21.42
CA ASP A 48 -23.11 4.40 -20.51
C ASP A 48 -21.72 4.82 -19.98
N ALA A 49 -20.88 5.44 -20.81
CA ALA A 49 -19.60 6.00 -20.38
C ALA A 49 -19.77 7.15 -19.37
N GLU A 50 -20.72 8.08 -19.62
CA GLU A 50 -21.06 9.17 -18.71
C GLU A 50 -21.59 8.64 -17.36
N LEU A 51 -22.46 7.63 -17.40
CA LEU A 51 -22.99 6.96 -16.20
C LEU A 51 -21.89 6.24 -15.42
N LEU A 52 -20.99 5.52 -16.09
CA LEU A 52 -19.85 4.85 -15.46
C LEU A 52 -18.92 5.86 -14.80
N SER A 53 -18.57 6.96 -15.48
CA SER A 53 -17.74 8.02 -14.90
C SER A 53 -18.40 8.67 -13.68
N SER A 54 -19.72 8.89 -13.73
CA SER A 54 -20.50 9.42 -12.61
C SER A 54 -20.60 8.43 -11.44
N LEU A 55 -20.68 7.13 -11.71
CA LEU A 55 -20.65 6.08 -10.67
C LEU A 55 -19.27 5.99 -10.00
N VAL A 56 -18.18 6.10 -10.76
CA VAL A 56 -16.81 6.19 -10.23
C VAL A 56 -16.65 7.45 -9.39
N GLU A 57 -17.21 8.59 -9.84
CA GLU A 57 -17.22 9.85 -9.09
C GLU A 57 -17.92 9.68 -7.74
N CYS A 58 -19.11 9.07 -7.70
CA CYS A 58 -19.83 8.74 -6.46
C CYS A 58 -18.98 7.90 -5.50
N LEU A 59 -18.33 6.84 -6.00
CA LEU A 59 -17.49 5.95 -5.19
C LEU A 59 -16.21 6.65 -4.68
N SER A 60 -15.68 7.62 -5.43
CA SER A 60 -14.48 8.36 -5.02
C SER A 60 -14.74 9.43 -3.96
N GLN A 61 -15.94 10.00 -3.93
CA GLN A 61 -16.28 11.17 -3.10
C GLN A 61 -17.16 10.85 -1.88
N ASP A 62 -18.01 9.81 -1.92
CA ASP A 62 -18.96 9.49 -0.85
C ASP A 62 -18.78 8.04 -0.35
N GLU A 63 -18.42 7.90 0.92
CA GLU A 63 -18.22 6.58 1.55
C GLU A 63 -19.52 5.80 1.72
N GLN A 64 -20.66 6.48 1.86
CA GLN A 64 -21.95 5.86 2.05
C GLN A 64 -22.43 5.16 0.77
N THR A 65 -21.90 5.58 -0.40
CA THR A 65 -22.15 4.95 -1.68
C THR A 65 -21.79 3.46 -1.66
N TYR A 66 -20.71 3.07 -0.97
CA TYR A 66 -20.31 1.66 -0.85
C TYR A 66 -21.34 0.81 -0.08
N ARG A 67 -21.97 1.38 0.96
CA ARG A 67 -23.03 0.69 1.73
C ARG A 67 -24.28 0.50 0.89
N VAL A 68 -24.68 1.55 0.18
CA VAL A 68 -25.82 1.52 -0.75
C VAL A 68 -25.55 0.58 -1.92
N TRP A 69 -24.31 0.51 -2.41
CA TRP A 69 -23.95 -0.41 -3.47
C TRP A 69 -24.06 -1.86 -3.02
N ARG A 70 -23.56 -2.20 -1.82
CA ARG A 70 -23.73 -3.53 -1.22
C ARG A 70 -25.20 -3.92 -1.15
N SER A 71 -26.07 -3.04 -0.62
CA SER A 71 -27.50 -3.34 -0.52
C SER A 71 -28.17 -3.51 -1.89
N THR A 72 -27.83 -2.66 -2.87
CA THR A 72 -28.43 -2.70 -4.22
C THR A 72 -27.96 -3.93 -5.02
N HIS A 73 -26.70 -4.36 -4.83
CA HIS A 73 -26.15 -5.55 -5.46
C HIS A 73 -26.92 -6.82 -5.06
N TYR A 74 -27.25 -6.96 -3.79
CA TYR A 74 -28.04 -8.09 -3.29
C TYR A 74 -29.53 -8.03 -3.69
N GLN A 75 -30.04 -6.86 -4.10
CA GLN A 75 -31.41 -6.65 -4.58
C GLN A 75 -31.58 -6.89 -6.10
N LEU A 76 -30.81 -7.81 -6.71
CA LEU A 76 -30.94 -8.28 -8.10
C LEU A 76 -30.41 -7.34 -9.20
N GLN A 77 -29.52 -6.39 -8.90
CA GLN A 77 -28.84 -5.57 -9.93
C GLN A 77 -27.43 -6.10 -10.27
N LEU A 78 -27.35 -7.37 -10.67
CA LEU A 78 -26.07 -8.07 -10.91
C LEU A 78 -25.40 -7.61 -12.22
N VAL A 79 -26.15 -7.52 -13.32
CA VAL A 79 -25.60 -7.14 -14.64
C VAL A 79 -25.01 -5.72 -14.64
N PRO A 80 -25.70 -4.67 -14.13
CA PRO A 80 -25.11 -3.34 -14.06
C PRO A 80 -23.89 -3.27 -13.12
N SER A 81 -23.93 -3.99 -12.00
CA SER A 81 -22.81 -4.02 -11.06
C SER A 81 -21.58 -4.67 -11.69
N ARG A 82 -21.75 -5.73 -12.49
CA ARG A 82 -20.66 -6.35 -13.26
C ARG A 82 -19.99 -5.36 -14.20
N LEU A 83 -20.76 -4.59 -14.96
CA LEU A 83 -20.23 -3.58 -15.89
C LEU A 83 -19.42 -2.50 -15.14
N LEU A 84 -19.91 -2.08 -13.97
CA LEU A 84 -19.19 -1.14 -13.11
C LEU A 84 -17.87 -1.75 -12.59
N ILE A 85 -17.87 -3.00 -12.15
CA ILE A 85 -16.66 -3.70 -11.69
C ILE A 85 -15.63 -3.82 -12.82
N GLN A 86 -16.08 -4.14 -14.05
CA GLN A 86 -15.20 -4.21 -15.22
C GLN A 86 -14.60 -2.85 -15.56
N HIS A 87 -15.38 -1.76 -15.47
CA HIS A 87 -14.85 -0.42 -15.69
C HIS A 87 -13.86 0.00 -14.59
N LEU A 88 -14.16 -0.36 -13.34
CA LEU A 88 -13.29 -0.10 -12.19
C LEU A 88 -11.93 -0.78 -12.33
N GLU A 89 -11.81 -1.90 -13.04
CA GLU A 89 -10.54 -2.60 -13.30
C GLU A 89 -9.47 -1.71 -13.96
N HIS A 90 -9.89 -0.71 -14.74
CA HIS A 90 -8.98 0.22 -15.39
C HIS A 90 -8.78 1.52 -14.61
N GLN A 91 -9.74 1.95 -13.80
CA GLN A 91 -9.74 3.27 -13.16
C GLN A 91 -9.41 3.27 -11.66
N TRP A 92 -9.39 2.11 -11.00
CA TRP A 92 -9.22 2.03 -9.54
C TRP A 92 -7.92 2.65 -9.02
N GLN A 93 -6.84 2.67 -9.81
CA GLN A 93 -5.56 3.25 -9.44
C GLN A 93 -5.60 4.78 -9.30
N LEU A 94 -6.50 5.44 -10.04
CA LEU A 94 -6.68 6.89 -10.03
C LEU A 94 -7.54 7.35 -8.85
N MET A 95 -8.24 6.44 -8.18
CA MET A 95 -9.10 6.76 -7.04
C MET A 95 -8.27 7.02 -5.78
N PRO A 96 -8.76 7.85 -4.83
CA PRO A 96 -8.12 8.05 -3.54
C PRO A 96 -7.79 6.73 -2.81
N ARG A 97 -6.69 6.67 -2.05
CA ARG A 97 -6.30 5.47 -1.30
C ARG A 97 -7.38 4.99 -0.32
N ARG A 98 -8.13 5.94 0.26
CA ARG A 98 -9.24 5.66 1.18
C ARG A 98 -10.40 4.95 0.47
N SER A 99 -10.81 5.43 -0.71
CA SER A 99 -11.84 4.77 -1.52
C SER A 99 -11.36 3.43 -2.08
N GLN A 100 -10.06 3.26 -2.39
CA GLN A 100 -9.50 1.95 -2.77
C GLN A 100 -9.64 0.92 -1.64
N ALA A 101 -9.44 1.32 -0.38
CA ALA A 101 -9.61 0.43 0.78
C ALA A 101 -11.08 0.00 0.96
N LEU A 102 -12.02 0.94 0.84
CA LEU A 102 -13.46 0.66 0.91
C LEU A 102 -13.92 -0.21 -0.27
N LEU A 103 -13.40 0.06 -1.47
CA LEU A 103 -13.66 -0.73 -2.67
C LEU A 103 -13.19 -2.19 -2.49
N ARG A 104 -11.99 -2.39 -1.94
CA ARG A 104 -11.47 -3.72 -1.61
C ARG A 104 -12.40 -4.48 -0.66
N GLU A 105 -12.91 -3.82 0.36
CA GLU A 105 -13.85 -4.41 1.31
C GLU A 105 -15.21 -4.74 0.64
N THR A 106 -15.73 -3.87 -0.23
CA THR A 106 -16.95 -4.18 -1.01
C THR A 106 -16.76 -5.34 -1.98
N LEU A 107 -15.63 -5.40 -2.69
CA LEU A 107 -15.33 -6.50 -3.61
C LEU A 107 -15.16 -7.82 -2.88
N ALA A 108 -14.57 -7.80 -1.68
CA ALA A 108 -14.51 -8.99 -0.81
C ALA A 108 -15.91 -9.50 -0.44
N SER A 109 -16.88 -8.61 -0.18
CA SER A 109 -18.27 -9.01 0.08
C SER A 109 -18.99 -9.58 -1.17
N PHE A 110 -18.61 -9.15 -2.37
CA PHE A 110 -19.17 -9.67 -3.63
C PHE A 110 -18.50 -10.96 -4.10
N ALA A 111 -17.26 -11.20 -3.68
CA ALA A 111 -16.50 -12.41 -3.99
C ALA A 111 -16.98 -13.65 -3.22
N LEU A 112 -17.85 -13.47 -2.21
CA LEU A 112 -18.45 -14.55 -1.45
C LEU A 112 -19.79 -14.97 -2.10
N PRO A 113 -20.04 -16.28 -2.27
CA PRO A 113 -21.33 -16.77 -2.73
C PRO A 113 -22.43 -16.32 -1.77
N ASN A 114 -23.41 -15.56 -2.26
CA ASN A 114 -24.53 -15.12 -1.43
C ASN A 114 -25.45 -16.32 -1.12
N PRO A 115 -25.63 -16.71 0.15
CA PRO A 115 -26.51 -17.83 0.50
C PRO A 115 -27.99 -17.58 0.20
N SER A 116 -28.39 -16.32 -0.01
CA SER A 116 -29.78 -15.92 -0.25
C SER A 116 -30.14 -15.76 -1.74
N ALA A 117 -29.16 -15.84 -2.65
CA ALA A 117 -29.40 -15.67 -4.08
C ALA A 117 -29.62 -17.03 -4.76
N LYS A 118 -30.57 -17.10 -5.69
CA LYS A 118 -30.70 -18.27 -6.58
C LYS A 118 -29.42 -18.39 -7.42
N PRO A 119 -28.87 -19.61 -7.61
CA PRO A 119 -27.72 -19.81 -8.48
C PRO A 119 -28.11 -19.35 -9.90
N SER A 120 -27.40 -18.33 -10.39
CA SER A 120 -27.59 -17.72 -11.70
C SER A 120 -26.23 -17.53 -12.33
N ALA A 121 -26.10 -17.84 -13.62
CA ALA A 121 -24.86 -17.64 -14.37
C ALA A 121 -24.34 -16.19 -14.29
N GLU A 122 -25.25 -15.21 -14.14
CA GLU A 122 -24.90 -13.80 -13.97
C GLU A 122 -24.28 -13.49 -12.60
N ALA A 123 -24.72 -14.19 -11.55
CA ALA A 123 -24.17 -14.06 -10.20
C ALA A 123 -22.74 -14.63 -10.13
N ASP A 124 -22.53 -15.81 -10.72
CA ASP A 124 -21.22 -16.47 -10.76
C ASP A 124 -20.19 -15.64 -11.53
N GLU A 125 -20.60 -15.08 -12.66
CA GLU A 125 -19.72 -14.24 -13.47
C GLU A 125 -19.42 -12.91 -12.79
N THR A 126 -20.38 -12.30 -12.08
CA THR A 126 -20.12 -11.08 -11.28
C THR A 126 -19.16 -11.37 -10.12
N CYS A 127 -19.33 -12.52 -9.45
CA CYS A 127 -18.42 -13.00 -8.42
C CYS A 127 -16.99 -13.18 -8.98
N ARG A 128 -16.85 -13.83 -10.14
CA ARG A 128 -15.56 -14.02 -10.82
C ARG A 128 -14.87 -12.69 -11.13
N GLN A 129 -15.60 -11.72 -11.69
CA GLN A 129 -15.06 -10.39 -11.99
C GLN A 129 -14.60 -9.66 -10.71
N SER A 130 -15.37 -9.77 -9.62
CA SER A 130 -14.99 -9.18 -8.33
C SER A 130 -13.70 -9.80 -7.76
N GLN A 131 -13.52 -11.12 -7.91
CA GLN A 131 -12.30 -11.82 -7.48
C GLN A 131 -11.08 -11.43 -8.31
N ILE A 132 -11.23 -11.25 -9.63
CA ILE A 132 -10.15 -10.79 -10.51
C ILE A 132 -9.67 -9.40 -10.07
N LEU A 133 -10.61 -8.46 -9.88
CA LEU A 133 -10.28 -7.11 -9.44
C LEU A 133 -9.68 -7.10 -8.03
N LEU A 134 -10.22 -7.92 -7.11
CA LEU A 134 -9.69 -8.05 -5.76
C LEU A 134 -8.25 -8.56 -5.76
N LYS A 135 -7.92 -9.56 -6.60
CA LYS A 135 -6.55 -10.05 -6.78
C LYS A 135 -5.62 -8.98 -7.36
N LYS A 136 -6.11 -8.17 -8.31
CA LYS A 136 -5.34 -7.04 -8.85
C LYS A 136 -5.06 -5.96 -7.81
N MET A 137 -6.03 -5.65 -6.95
CA MET A 137 -5.86 -4.68 -5.86
C MET A 137 -5.02 -5.19 -4.69
N SER A 138 -5.10 -6.49 -4.39
CA SER A 138 -4.30 -7.12 -3.32
C SER A 138 -2.87 -7.42 -3.75
N GLY A 139 -2.62 -7.47 -5.07
CA GLY A 139 -1.30 -7.53 -5.66
C GLY A 139 -0.51 -6.24 -5.40
N ARG A 140 0.05 -6.10 -4.20
CA ARG A 140 1.24 -5.27 -3.99
C ARG A 140 2.33 -5.94 -4.81
N GLY A 141 2.52 -5.45 -6.05
CA GLY A 141 3.45 -6.03 -7.00
C GLY A 141 4.77 -6.32 -6.30
N PHE A 142 5.23 -7.56 -6.35
CA PHE A 142 6.52 -7.93 -5.80
C PHE A 142 7.56 -6.97 -6.40
N PRO A 143 8.36 -6.27 -5.58
CA PRO A 143 9.17 -5.15 -6.04
C PRO A 143 10.40 -5.68 -6.79
N TRP A 144 10.18 -6.29 -7.95
CA TRP A 144 11.18 -6.90 -8.80
C TRP A 144 12.33 -5.94 -9.11
N PHE A 145 12.02 -4.65 -9.29
CA PHE A 145 13.04 -3.63 -9.47
C PHE A 145 13.97 -3.51 -8.25
N LEU A 146 13.45 -3.53 -7.01
CA LEU A 146 14.28 -3.48 -5.82
C LEU A 146 15.15 -4.74 -5.69
N VAL A 147 14.58 -5.92 -6.00
CA VAL A 147 15.34 -7.18 -5.99
C VAL A 147 16.45 -7.18 -7.04
N LEU A 148 16.18 -6.66 -8.23
CA LEU A 148 17.19 -6.54 -9.28
C LEU A 148 18.29 -5.54 -8.89
N VAL A 149 17.93 -4.40 -8.29
CA VAL A 149 18.89 -3.40 -7.82
C VAL A 149 19.74 -3.95 -6.68
N THR A 150 19.15 -4.64 -5.71
CA THR A 150 19.92 -5.23 -4.60
C THR A 150 20.83 -6.34 -5.09
N LEU A 151 20.37 -7.17 -6.04
CA LEU A 151 21.20 -8.20 -6.66
C LEU A 151 22.37 -7.58 -7.43
N ALA A 152 22.12 -6.55 -8.25
CA ALA A 152 23.16 -5.85 -8.99
C ALA A 152 24.17 -5.17 -8.04
N ALA A 153 23.70 -4.55 -6.95
CA ALA A 153 24.56 -3.96 -5.93
C ALA A 153 25.40 -5.02 -5.21
N ALA A 154 24.83 -6.18 -4.88
CA ALA A 154 25.56 -7.28 -4.26
C ALA A 154 26.66 -7.83 -5.19
N VAL A 155 26.34 -8.05 -6.48
CA VAL A 155 27.33 -8.48 -7.48
C VAL A 155 28.41 -7.41 -7.65
N GLY A 156 28.04 -6.13 -7.75
CA GLY A 156 28.98 -5.02 -7.83
C GLY A 156 29.91 -4.94 -6.62
N ALA A 157 29.39 -5.11 -5.41
CA ALA A 157 30.19 -5.12 -4.17
C ALA A 157 31.18 -6.29 -4.13
N LEU A 158 30.76 -7.49 -4.57
CA LEU A 158 31.64 -8.65 -4.68
C LEU A 158 32.75 -8.43 -5.69
N VAL A 159 32.46 -7.81 -6.84
CA VAL A 159 33.46 -7.45 -7.84
C VAL A 159 34.44 -6.41 -7.28
N VAL A 160 33.96 -5.37 -6.60
CA VAL A 160 34.83 -4.35 -6.00
C VAL A 160 35.74 -4.98 -4.94
N TRP A 161 35.20 -5.84 -4.09
CA TRP A 161 35.96 -6.58 -3.09
C TRP A 161 37.06 -7.46 -3.71
N ASP A 162 36.74 -8.17 -4.80
CA ASP A 162 37.69 -9.03 -5.53
C ASP A 162 38.78 -8.22 -6.27
N VAL A 163 38.49 -6.96 -6.62
CA VAL A 163 39.41 -6.09 -7.39
C VAL A 163 40.30 -5.21 -6.51
N GLN A 164 39.97 -5.02 -5.22
CA GLN A 164 40.70 -4.12 -4.31
C GLN A 164 42.20 -4.43 -4.16
N GLY A 165 42.66 -5.67 -4.39
CA GLY A 165 44.08 -6.02 -4.32
C GLY A 165 44.85 -5.86 -5.64
N SER A 166 44.34 -6.45 -6.74
CA SER A 166 44.91 -6.31 -8.09
C SER A 166 43.95 -6.88 -9.13
N PHE A 167 43.54 -6.06 -10.10
CA PHE A 167 42.68 -6.49 -11.20
C PHE A 167 43.28 -7.62 -12.06
N GLN A 168 44.61 -7.75 -12.07
CA GLN A 168 45.33 -8.79 -12.83
C GLN A 168 45.15 -10.19 -12.22
N ARG A 169 44.91 -10.30 -10.91
CA ARG A 169 44.79 -11.58 -10.16
C ARG A 169 43.36 -11.92 -9.75
N SER A 170 42.37 -11.08 -10.07
CA SER A 170 40.99 -11.23 -9.60
C SER A 170 40.26 -12.35 -10.34
N ARG A 171 39.36 -13.04 -9.62
CA ARG A 171 38.52 -14.11 -10.19
C ARG A 171 37.53 -13.55 -11.21
N THR A 172 37.09 -12.30 -11.00
CA THR A 172 36.20 -11.59 -11.91
C THR A 172 36.83 -11.42 -13.30
N ARG A 173 38.14 -11.13 -13.38
CA ARG A 173 38.84 -11.02 -14.67
C ARG A 173 38.94 -12.36 -15.38
N GLN A 174 39.20 -13.45 -14.65
CA GLN A 174 39.25 -14.80 -15.22
C GLN A 174 37.88 -15.18 -15.82
N LEU A 175 36.79 -14.96 -15.07
CA LEU A 175 35.43 -15.19 -15.56
C LEU A 175 35.09 -14.34 -16.79
N LEU A 176 35.48 -13.04 -16.81
CA LEU A 176 35.29 -12.18 -17.97
C LEU A 176 36.11 -12.61 -19.20
N LYS A 177 37.30 -13.18 -18.96
CA LYS A 177 38.17 -13.71 -20.03
C LYS A 177 37.61 -15.01 -20.58
N ASP A 178 37.15 -15.91 -19.72
CA ASP A 178 36.56 -17.20 -20.10
C ASP A 178 35.24 -17.00 -20.87
N ALA A 179 34.47 -15.97 -20.52
CA ALA A 179 33.26 -15.56 -21.24
C ALA A 179 33.56 -14.81 -22.56
N GLY A 180 34.83 -14.53 -22.89
CA GLY A 180 35.21 -13.75 -24.07
C GLY A 180 34.75 -12.29 -24.06
N LEU A 181 34.20 -11.80 -22.94
CA LEU A 181 33.65 -10.45 -22.83
C LEU A 181 34.74 -9.39 -22.63
N LEU A 182 35.90 -9.78 -22.09
CA LEU A 182 36.97 -8.85 -21.76
C LEU A 182 37.48 -8.08 -23.00
N SER A 183 37.61 -8.75 -24.14
CA SER A 183 38.07 -8.15 -25.41
C SER A 183 37.10 -7.11 -25.98
N HIS A 184 35.81 -7.24 -25.69
CA HIS A 184 34.78 -6.30 -26.14
C HIS A 184 34.52 -5.19 -25.13
N LEU A 185 34.66 -5.47 -23.83
CA LEU A 185 34.45 -4.52 -22.76
C LEU A 185 35.58 -3.51 -22.63
N GLU A 186 36.84 -3.92 -22.76
CA GLU A 186 37.99 -3.02 -22.63
C GLU A 186 37.93 -1.80 -23.58
N PRO A 187 37.69 -1.95 -24.90
CA PRO A 187 37.53 -0.81 -25.79
C PRO A 187 36.22 -0.03 -25.54
N ALA A 188 35.16 -0.69 -25.06
CA ALA A 188 33.90 -0.03 -24.75
C ALA A 188 34.00 0.85 -23.49
N ILE A 189 34.70 0.38 -22.45
CA ILE A 189 34.97 1.12 -21.22
C ILE A 189 35.90 2.31 -21.53
N ALA A 190 36.94 2.10 -22.34
CA ALA A 190 37.82 3.19 -22.77
C ALA A 190 37.07 4.28 -23.54
N LYS A 191 36.22 3.89 -24.50
CA LYS A 191 35.34 4.84 -25.22
C LYS A 191 34.35 5.53 -24.28
N GLY A 192 33.74 4.78 -23.37
CA GLY A 192 32.81 5.31 -22.37
C GLY A 192 33.46 6.33 -21.45
N ALA A 193 34.71 6.10 -21.04
CA ALA A 193 35.48 7.04 -20.22
C ALA A 193 35.76 8.36 -20.95
N VAL A 194 36.06 8.31 -22.25
CA VAL A 194 36.25 9.52 -23.08
C VAL A 194 34.94 10.31 -23.18
N TYR A 195 33.82 9.66 -23.52
CA TYR A 195 32.52 10.33 -23.57
C TYR A 195 32.08 10.90 -22.21
N TRP A 196 32.44 10.23 -21.12
CA TRP A 196 32.19 10.71 -19.77
C TRP A 196 32.98 11.98 -19.45
N GLN A 197 34.27 12.02 -19.82
CA GLN A 197 35.10 13.21 -19.65
C GLN A 197 34.62 14.38 -20.53
N ASP A 198 34.24 14.10 -21.78
CA ASP A 198 33.64 15.09 -22.68
C ASP A 198 32.33 15.62 -22.10
N GLY A 199 31.48 14.74 -21.58
CA GLY A 199 30.23 15.12 -20.89
C GLY A 199 30.47 16.01 -19.69
N LEU A 200 31.45 15.67 -18.84
CA LEU A 200 31.82 16.49 -17.67
C LEU A 200 32.34 17.88 -18.08
N SER A 201 33.20 17.95 -19.11
CA SER A 201 33.70 19.22 -19.63
C SER A 201 32.58 20.07 -20.25
N TRP A 202 31.63 19.45 -20.95
CA TRP A 202 30.44 20.09 -21.48
C TRP A 202 29.54 20.62 -20.35
N VAL A 203 29.34 19.85 -19.28
CA VAL A 203 28.60 20.32 -18.09
C VAL A 203 29.32 21.51 -17.47
N GLY A 204 30.64 21.46 -17.31
CA GLY A 204 31.43 22.57 -16.80
C GLY A 204 31.26 23.87 -17.61
N THR A 205 31.11 23.75 -18.93
CA THR A 205 30.91 24.91 -19.82
C THR A 205 29.46 25.40 -19.91
N GLN A 206 28.47 24.50 -19.78
CA GLN A 206 27.04 24.85 -19.90
C GLN A 206 26.37 25.19 -18.57
N ALA A 207 26.81 24.61 -17.45
CA ALA A 207 26.31 24.91 -16.11
C ALA A 207 26.26 26.41 -15.80
N PRO A 208 27.33 27.22 -16.01
CA PRO A 208 27.26 28.65 -15.73
C PRO A 208 26.26 29.39 -16.64
N ARG A 209 26.06 28.93 -17.88
CA ARG A 209 25.09 29.53 -18.81
C ARG A 209 23.66 29.23 -18.42
N LEU A 210 23.38 27.98 -18.04
CA LEU A 210 22.06 27.56 -17.54
C LEU A 210 21.74 28.23 -16.21
N TYR A 211 22.73 28.31 -15.31
CA TYR A 211 22.60 29.02 -14.04
C TYR A 211 22.28 30.50 -14.26
N LYS A 212 23.02 31.18 -15.16
CA LYS A 212 22.75 32.58 -15.51
C LYS A 212 21.32 32.78 -16.04
N ARG A 213 20.87 31.93 -16.98
CA ARG A 213 19.49 31.99 -17.52
C ARG A 213 18.44 31.73 -16.45
N ALA A 214 18.68 30.77 -15.56
CA ALA A 214 17.78 30.49 -14.45
C ALA A 214 17.71 31.67 -13.49
N CYS A 215 18.84 32.30 -13.15
CA CYS A 215 18.86 33.51 -12.32
C CYS A 215 18.16 34.69 -13.00
N GLU A 216 18.32 34.89 -14.31
CA GLU A 216 17.61 35.95 -15.05
C GLU A 216 16.09 35.71 -15.08
N GLN A 217 15.65 34.47 -15.20
CA GLN A 217 14.24 34.11 -15.29
C GLN A 217 13.54 34.09 -13.91
N PHE A 218 14.21 33.55 -12.88
CA PHE A 218 13.63 33.35 -11.56
C PHE A 218 14.04 34.41 -10.54
N GLY A 219 15.11 35.17 -10.78
CA GLY A 219 15.55 36.28 -9.92
C GLY A 219 14.44 37.29 -9.62
N PRO A 220 13.76 37.89 -10.62
CA PRO A 220 12.77 38.94 -10.35
C PRO A 220 11.54 38.40 -9.59
N THR A 221 11.15 37.14 -9.80
CA THR A 221 10.03 36.53 -9.09
C THR A 221 10.40 36.16 -7.66
N LEU A 222 11.63 35.67 -7.43
CA LEU A 222 12.17 35.41 -6.09
C LEU A 222 12.34 36.68 -5.29
N ASP A 223 12.88 37.76 -5.87
CA ASP A 223 13.05 39.03 -5.19
C ASP A 223 11.70 39.65 -4.80
N ALA A 224 10.72 39.63 -5.71
CA ALA A 224 9.37 40.08 -5.41
C ALA A 224 8.70 39.23 -4.32
N ALA A 225 8.82 37.90 -4.40
CA ALA A 225 8.29 36.98 -3.40
C ALA A 225 8.98 37.17 -2.04
N TRP A 226 10.28 37.44 -2.03
CA TRP A 226 11.08 37.67 -0.83
C TRP A 226 10.67 38.97 -0.13
N VAL A 227 10.52 40.06 -0.89
CA VAL A 227 10.03 41.33 -0.35
C VAL A 227 8.62 41.17 0.22
N GLN A 228 7.75 40.43 -0.45
CA GLN A 228 6.39 40.17 0.04
C GLN A 228 6.37 39.23 1.27
N ALA A 229 7.26 38.25 1.33
CA ALA A 229 7.46 37.39 2.50
C ALA A 229 7.94 38.22 3.71
N LEU A 230 8.91 39.11 3.52
CA LEU A 230 9.37 40.00 4.58
C LEU A 230 8.27 40.97 5.04
N ALA A 231 7.51 41.55 4.11
CA ALA A 231 6.40 42.43 4.44
C ALA A 231 5.27 41.72 5.20
N SER A 232 4.92 40.49 4.78
CA SER A 232 3.93 39.68 5.48
C SER A 232 4.42 39.20 6.85
N ALA A 233 5.71 38.88 6.98
CA ALA A 233 6.32 38.54 8.27
C ALA A 233 6.33 39.73 9.22
N ALA A 234 6.66 40.93 8.74
CA ALA A 234 6.59 42.17 9.52
C ALA A 234 5.14 42.48 9.95
N TRP A 235 4.18 42.38 9.03
CA TRP A 235 2.77 42.55 9.34
C TRP A 235 2.25 41.53 10.37
N ALA A 236 2.63 40.25 10.22
CA ALA A 236 2.27 39.21 11.17
C ALA A 236 2.92 39.43 12.54
N TRP A 237 4.17 39.92 12.55
CA TRP A 237 4.87 40.31 13.75
C TRP A 237 4.16 41.47 14.45
N ASP A 238 3.73 42.51 13.74
CA ASP A 238 2.99 43.62 14.33
C ASP A 238 1.62 43.16 14.85
N ARG A 239 0.93 42.28 14.11
CA ARG A 239 -0.34 41.69 14.53
C ARG A 239 -0.22 40.81 15.78
N ALA A 240 0.94 40.19 15.98
CA ALA A 240 1.25 39.37 17.15
C ALA A 240 1.65 40.18 18.39
N ALA A 241 1.77 41.51 18.31
CA ALA A 241 2.11 42.36 19.45
C ALA A 241 1.29 42.10 20.73
N PRO A 242 -0.06 42.06 20.71
CA PRO A 242 -0.84 41.80 21.92
C PRO A 242 -0.63 40.40 22.49
N ALA A 243 -0.38 39.40 21.62
CA ALA A 243 -0.08 38.04 22.05
C ALA A 243 1.31 37.94 22.67
N ARG A 244 2.32 38.66 22.14
CA ARG A 244 3.65 38.76 22.75
C ARG A 244 3.61 39.47 24.09
N ASP A 245 2.87 40.57 24.20
CA ASP A 245 2.73 41.32 25.46
C ASP A 245 2.02 40.48 26.52
N TRP A 246 1.01 39.70 26.12
CA TRP A 246 0.38 38.71 26.98
C TRP A 246 1.38 37.62 27.38
N LEU A 247 2.17 37.08 26.45
CA LEU A 247 3.16 36.02 26.73
C LEU A 247 4.27 36.51 27.66
N CYS A 248 4.72 37.76 27.51
CA CYS A 248 5.71 38.37 28.40
C CYS A 248 5.15 38.56 29.82
N LYS A 249 3.86 38.90 29.94
CA LYS A 249 3.18 39.00 31.25
C LYS A 249 2.89 37.64 31.88
N GLN A 250 2.63 36.62 31.05
CA GLN A 250 2.29 35.26 31.49
C GLN A 250 3.48 34.31 31.54
N GLY A 251 4.68 34.75 31.17
CA GLY A 251 5.88 33.92 31.16
C GLY A 251 6.23 33.36 32.54
N LEU A 252 6.13 34.19 33.60
CA LEU A 252 6.41 33.76 34.97
C LEU A 252 5.34 32.78 35.50
N PRO A 253 4.03 33.03 35.35
CA PRO A 253 2.98 32.05 35.66
C PRO A 253 3.08 30.73 34.89
N LEU A 254 3.46 30.76 33.60
CA LEU A 254 3.61 29.56 32.78
C LEU A 254 4.83 28.72 33.18
N LEU A 255 5.92 29.37 33.61
CA LEU A 255 7.08 28.70 34.18
C LEU A 255 6.74 28.02 35.51
N GLN A 256 6.00 28.71 36.39
CA GLN A 256 5.54 28.13 37.65
C GLN A 256 4.56 26.98 37.42
N TRP A 257 3.63 27.13 36.47
CA TRP A 257 2.73 26.06 36.06
C TRP A 257 3.49 24.86 35.48
N GLY A 258 4.50 25.10 34.65
CA GLY A 258 5.36 24.05 34.11
C GLY A 258 6.11 23.29 35.21
N ASP A 259 6.66 24.01 36.19
CA ASP A 259 7.39 23.43 37.32
C ASP A 259 6.49 22.55 38.22
N GLU A 260 5.21 22.89 38.34
CA GLU A 260 4.22 22.06 39.06
C GLU A 260 3.74 20.85 38.26
N TRP A 261 3.58 20.97 36.94
CA TRP A 261 3.00 19.90 36.10
C TRP A 261 3.99 18.83 35.66
N VAL A 262 5.27 19.19 35.45
CA VAL A 262 6.34 18.25 35.08
C VAL A 262 6.48 17.08 36.07
N PRO A 263 6.56 17.30 37.40
CA PRO A 263 6.67 16.20 38.35
C PRO A 263 5.40 15.34 38.40
N PHE A 264 4.22 15.92 38.21
CA PHE A 264 2.96 15.17 38.16
C PHE A 264 2.88 14.24 36.94
N CYS A 265 3.22 14.72 35.76
CA CYS A 265 3.26 13.91 34.54
C CYS A 265 4.32 12.81 34.64
N ALA A 266 5.52 13.14 35.13
CA ALA A 266 6.60 12.17 35.33
C ALA A 266 6.18 11.06 36.31
N ALA A 267 5.55 11.41 37.44
CA ALA A 267 5.04 10.45 38.41
C ALA A 267 3.95 9.54 37.82
N THR A 268 3.07 10.09 36.98
CA THR A 268 1.98 9.32 36.35
C THR A 268 2.52 8.32 35.33
N VAL A 269 3.48 8.74 34.48
CA VAL A 269 4.13 7.86 33.50
C VAL A 269 4.94 6.77 34.19
N LEU A 270 5.69 7.12 35.25
CA LEU A 270 6.48 6.15 36.00
C LEU A 270 5.58 5.11 36.69
N ARG A 271 4.44 5.52 37.23
CA ARG A 271 3.44 4.61 37.82
C ARG A 271 2.85 3.67 36.77
N ALA A 272 2.42 4.19 35.63
CA ALA A 272 1.89 3.37 34.54
C ALA A 272 2.91 2.37 34.01
N ALA A 273 4.18 2.78 33.88
CA ALA A 273 5.27 1.90 33.48
C ALA A 273 5.51 0.77 34.50
N HIS A 274 5.42 1.07 35.80
CA HIS A 274 5.57 0.08 36.86
C HIS A 274 4.42 -0.94 36.87
N GLU A 275 3.17 -0.49 36.72
CA GLU A 275 1.99 -1.37 36.62
C GLU A 275 2.04 -2.26 35.37
N ALA A 276 2.45 -1.71 34.23
CA ALA A 276 2.67 -2.48 33.01
C ALA A 276 3.76 -3.55 33.21
N TRP A 277 4.87 -3.22 33.86
CA TRP A 277 5.93 -4.18 34.15
C TRP A 277 5.45 -5.32 35.06
N ALA A 278 4.67 -5.01 36.08
CA ALA A 278 4.10 -6.01 36.98
C ALA A 278 3.18 -7.00 36.24
N THR A 279 2.32 -6.52 35.34
CA THR A 279 1.41 -7.38 34.56
C THR A 279 2.17 -8.27 33.57
N VAL A 280 3.20 -7.74 32.90
CA VAL A 280 4.08 -8.52 32.02
C VAL A 280 4.80 -9.60 32.81
N GLY A 281 5.31 -9.28 34.01
CA GLY A 281 5.97 -10.25 34.89
C GLY A 281 5.07 -11.44 35.25
N VAL A 282 3.80 -11.17 35.58
CA VAL A 282 2.81 -12.23 35.85
C VAL A 282 2.55 -13.09 34.61
N GLY A 283 2.40 -12.48 33.43
CA GLY A 283 2.20 -13.20 32.18
C GLY A 283 3.37 -14.09 31.79
N VAL A 284 4.60 -13.60 31.96
CA VAL A 284 5.84 -14.37 31.71
C VAL A 284 5.93 -15.55 32.66
N SER A 285 5.66 -15.35 33.95
CA SER A 285 5.65 -16.42 34.95
C SER A 285 4.63 -17.49 34.59
N TRP A 286 3.41 -17.09 34.20
CA TRP A 286 2.36 -18.02 33.78
C TRP A 286 2.77 -18.83 32.55
N LEU A 287 3.33 -18.20 31.52
CA LEU A 287 3.82 -18.88 30.33
C LEU A 287 4.92 -19.90 30.66
N LEU A 288 5.89 -19.52 31.48
CA LEU A 288 6.97 -20.42 31.93
C LEU A 288 6.41 -21.62 32.70
N THR A 289 5.48 -21.41 33.62
CA THR A 289 4.86 -22.52 34.37
C THR A 289 4.10 -23.47 33.45
N ASN A 290 3.39 -22.97 32.44
CA ASN A 290 2.66 -23.82 31.50
C ASN A 290 3.59 -24.57 30.55
N LEU A 291 4.67 -23.95 30.10
CA LEU A 291 5.69 -24.62 29.28
C LEU A 291 6.37 -25.75 30.06
N LEU A 292 6.75 -25.50 31.32
CA LEU A 292 7.31 -26.52 32.21
C LEU A 292 6.33 -27.67 32.46
N THR A 293 5.08 -27.34 32.78
CA THR A 293 4.03 -28.35 33.03
C THR A 293 3.72 -29.16 31.77
N GLY A 294 3.67 -28.50 30.60
CA GLY A 294 3.50 -29.16 29.30
C GLY A 294 4.67 -30.07 28.93
N ALA A 295 5.91 -29.63 29.17
CA ALA A 295 7.11 -30.45 28.98
C ALA A 295 7.08 -31.68 29.90
N GLN A 296 6.64 -31.52 31.15
CA GLN A 296 6.46 -32.65 32.07
C GLN A 296 5.37 -33.62 31.59
N LEU A 297 4.19 -33.12 31.19
CA LEU A 297 3.09 -33.95 30.68
C LEU A 297 3.46 -34.70 29.39
N THR A 298 4.14 -34.04 28.46
CA THR A 298 4.61 -34.67 27.22
C THR A 298 5.68 -35.72 27.49
N SER A 299 6.61 -35.45 28.42
CA SER A 299 7.61 -36.44 28.84
C SER A 299 6.96 -37.66 29.50
N ALA A 300 5.98 -37.46 30.39
CA ALA A 300 5.21 -38.53 31.01
C ALA A 300 4.41 -39.33 29.95
N TRP A 301 3.75 -38.67 29.00
CA TRP A 301 3.03 -39.34 27.92
C TRP A 301 3.96 -40.17 27.01
N LEU A 302 5.12 -39.61 26.64
CA LEU A 302 6.12 -40.29 25.81
C LEU A 302 6.64 -41.55 26.50
N THR A 303 6.99 -41.45 27.79
CA THR A 303 7.47 -42.61 28.55
C THR A 303 6.40 -43.70 28.64
N GLN A 304 5.15 -43.35 28.96
CA GLN A 304 4.07 -44.33 29.12
C GLN A 304 3.65 -45.00 27.80
N ASN A 305 3.56 -44.25 26.70
CA ASN A 305 2.98 -44.76 25.44
C ASN A 305 4.03 -45.31 24.46
N VAL A 306 5.19 -44.66 24.36
CA VAL A 306 6.22 -45.00 23.37
C VAL A 306 7.23 -45.98 23.96
N LEU A 307 7.67 -45.77 25.20
CA LEU A 307 8.70 -46.62 25.80
C LEU A 307 8.12 -47.88 26.45
N THR A 308 6.99 -47.77 27.16
CA THR A 308 6.39 -48.91 27.89
C THR A 308 5.04 -49.39 27.34
N GLY A 309 4.47 -48.67 26.37
CA GLY A 309 3.06 -48.82 25.97
C GLY A 309 2.81 -49.65 24.71
N ALA A 310 1.62 -49.45 24.13
CA ALA A 310 1.14 -50.16 22.93
C ALA A 310 2.02 -49.96 21.68
N TRP A 311 2.87 -48.91 21.68
CA TRP A 311 3.79 -48.56 20.60
C TRP A 311 5.25 -48.83 20.95
N SER A 312 5.50 -49.69 21.95
CA SER A 312 6.86 -50.16 22.23
C SER A 312 7.47 -50.79 20.97
N PRO A 313 8.78 -50.58 20.74
CA PRO A 313 9.45 -51.05 19.51
C PRO A 313 9.32 -52.57 19.34
N GLU A 314 9.27 -53.31 20.44
CA GLU A 314 9.08 -54.76 20.46
C GLU A 314 7.68 -55.17 19.94
N LYS A 315 6.61 -54.47 20.35
CA LYS A 315 5.24 -54.75 19.86
C LYS A 315 5.03 -54.29 18.43
N LEU A 316 5.66 -53.19 18.02
CA LEU A 316 5.67 -52.73 16.63
C LEU A 316 6.39 -53.73 15.71
N GLN A 317 7.52 -54.28 16.15
CA GLN A 317 8.21 -55.35 15.41
C GLN A 317 7.35 -56.61 15.34
N GLY A 318 6.68 -56.99 16.44
CA GLY A 318 5.72 -58.10 16.45
C GLY A 318 4.57 -57.92 15.45
N HIS A 319 3.94 -56.74 15.44
CA HIS A 319 2.87 -56.43 14.47
C HIS A 319 3.38 -56.40 13.02
N ALA A 320 4.59 -55.90 12.79
CA ALA A 320 5.20 -55.91 11.46
C ALA A 320 5.52 -57.34 10.99
N SER A 321 5.99 -58.20 11.88
CA SER A 321 6.22 -59.62 11.56
C SER A 321 4.92 -60.39 11.32
N ASP A 322 3.86 -60.13 12.09
CA ASP A 322 2.55 -60.74 11.86
C ASP A 322 1.96 -60.30 10.51
N LEU A 323 2.06 -59.02 10.17
CA LEU A 323 1.67 -58.52 8.84
C LEU A 323 2.48 -59.20 7.72
N ALA A 324 3.80 -59.31 7.87
CA ALA A 324 4.64 -59.99 6.90
C ALA A 324 4.25 -61.47 6.73
N ALA A 325 3.94 -62.17 7.82
CA ALA A 325 3.47 -63.55 7.81
C ALA A 325 2.10 -63.69 7.12
N THR A 326 1.15 -62.78 7.38
CA THR A 326 -0.15 -62.80 6.69
C THR A 326 -0.02 -62.60 5.18
N PHE A 327 0.85 -61.70 4.72
CA PHE A 327 1.07 -61.51 3.29
C PHE A 327 1.74 -62.71 2.60
N GLN A 328 2.60 -63.44 3.31
CA GLN A 328 3.19 -64.68 2.79
C GLN A 328 2.18 -65.84 2.68
N GLY A 329 1.12 -65.86 3.49
CA GLY A 329 0.05 -66.86 3.40
C GLY A 329 -0.94 -66.65 2.25
N TYR A 330 -0.91 -65.50 1.59
CA TYR A 330 -1.77 -65.16 0.44
C TYR A 330 -1.05 -65.25 -0.93
N ALA A 331 0.24 -65.61 -0.97
CA ALA A 331 1.06 -65.75 -2.18
C ALA A 331 1.32 -67.23 -2.53
#